data_AF-A0A6G0YCW4-F1
#
_entry.id   AF-A0A6G0YCW4-F1
#
_cell.length_a   1.000
_cell.length_b   1.000
_cell.length_c   1.000
_cell.angle_alpha   90.00
_cell.angle_beta   90.00
_cell.angle_gamma   90.00
#
_symmetry.space_group_name_H-M   'P 1'
#
loop_
_entity.id
_entity.type
_entity.pdbx_description
1 polymer ?
#
loop_
_entity_poly.entity_id
_entity_poly.type
_entity_poly.pdbx_seq_one_letter_code
_entity_poly.pdbx_strand_id
1 'polypeptide(L)'
;METDIKQQRIKRSKRRERAQRMHAKKHELDSGEEDELSAKEKAQRPPPPNRRKKKETTLFDEDVVDGFAILSFKSYEDLEVSDLNS
;
A
#
# COMPACT_ATOMS: atom_id res chain seq x y z
N MET A 1 20.06 15.11 24.28
CA MET A 1 20.97 14.23 23.52
C MET A 1 20.96 12.80 24.04
N GLU A 2 21.12 12.52 25.33
CA GLU A 2 21.08 11.14 25.87
C GLU A 2 19.69 10.47 25.84
N THR A 3 18.62 11.25 26.04
CA THR A 3 17.23 10.77 26.01
C THR A 3 16.82 10.26 24.63
N ASP A 4 17.32 10.90 23.57
CA ASP A 4 17.08 10.53 22.18
C ASP A 4 17.77 9.22 21.83
N ILE A 5 18.99 9.01 22.34
CA ILE A 5 19.75 7.76 22.17
C ILE A 5 19.03 6.60 22.85
N LYS A 6 18.50 6.81 24.07
CA LYS A 6 17.70 5.79 24.78
C LYS A 6 16.42 5.46 24.03
N GLN A 7 15.70 6.46 23.53
CA GLN A 7 14.49 6.26 22.73
C GLN A 7 14.78 5.53 21.41
N GLN A 8 15.86 5.87 20.72
CA GLN A 8 16.29 5.17 19.51
C GLN A 8 16.64 3.71 19.80
N ARG A 9 17.33 3.42 20.92
CA ARG A 9 17.67 2.06 21.34
C ARG A 9 16.41 1.23 21.65
N ILE A 10 15.42 1.82 22.33
CA ILE A 10 14.12 1.17 22.61
C ILE A 10 13.38 0.86 21.30
N LYS A 11 13.32 1.80 20.36
CA LYS A 11 12.69 1.61 19.05
C LYS A 11 13.36 0.48 18.25
N ARG A 12 14.71 0.43 18.24
CA ARG A 12 15.49 -0.64 17.59
C ARG A 12 15.24 -2.01 18.24
N SER A 13 15.19 -2.06 19.56
CA SER A 13 14.88 -3.29 20.32
C SER A 13 13.50 -3.85 19.97
N LYS A 14 12.48 -2.98 19.94
CA LYS A 14 11.09 -3.37 19.63
C LYS A 14 10.93 -3.91 18.21
N ARG A 15 11.68 -3.35 17.23
CA ARG A 15 11.68 -3.85 15.84
C ARG A 15 12.31 -5.24 15.75
N ARG A 16 13.40 -5.50 16.47
CA ARG A 16 14.08 -6.81 16.52
C ARG A 16 13.20 -7.88 17.14
N GLU A 17 12.53 -7.56 18.25
CA GLU A 17 11.58 -8.46 18.92
C GLU A 17 10.43 -8.86 17.99
N ARG A 18 9.83 -7.89 17.27
CA ARG A 18 8.76 -8.17 16.30
C ARG A 18 9.24 -9.09 15.16
N ALA A 19 10.45 -8.88 14.65
CA ALA A 19 11.01 -9.74 13.60
C ALA A 19 11.24 -11.18 14.13
N GLN A 20 11.85 -11.32 15.31
CA GLN A 20 12.06 -12.62 15.94
C GLN A 20 10.76 -13.37 16.18
N ARG A 21 9.71 -12.69 16.65
CA ARG A 21 8.38 -13.30 16.85
C ARG A 21 7.75 -13.79 15.54
N MET A 22 7.94 -13.06 14.44
CA MET A 22 7.48 -13.50 13.12
C MET A 22 8.27 -14.69 12.58
N HIS A 23 9.59 -14.75 12.82
CA HIS A 23 10.41 -15.89 12.44
C HIS A 23 10.10 -17.13 13.30
N ALA A 24 9.89 -16.97 14.60
CA ALA A 24 9.47 -18.05 15.50
C ALA A 24 8.09 -18.59 15.12
N LYS A 25 7.10 -17.73 14.85
CA LYS A 25 5.78 -18.14 14.38
C LYS A 25 5.83 -18.84 13.01
N LYS A 26 6.80 -18.53 12.15
CA LYS A 26 7.00 -19.26 10.89
C LYS A 26 7.60 -20.64 11.14
N HIS A 27 8.57 -20.76 12.05
CA HIS A 27 9.22 -22.03 12.36
C HIS A 27 8.30 -22.99 13.16
N GLU A 28 7.43 -22.48 14.02
CA GLU A 28 6.40 -23.29 14.70
C GLU A 28 5.37 -23.90 13.73
N LEU A 29 5.13 -23.25 12.58
CA LEU A 29 4.21 -23.74 11.56
C LEU A 29 4.88 -24.69 10.53
N ASP A 30 6.21 -24.81 10.57
CA ASP A 30 7.01 -25.59 9.61
C ASP A 30 7.55 -26.90 10.23
N SER A 31 7.41 -27.08 11.56
CA SER A 31 7.87 -28.27 12.30
C SER A 31 6.76 -29.28 12.60
N GLY A 32 5.58 -29.13 12.00
CA GLY A 32 4.42 -29.98 12.23
C GLY A 32 3.82 -30.45 10.91
N GLU A 33 4.26 -31.63 10.48
CA GLU A 33 3.48 -32.64 9.78
C GLU A 33 2.72 -32.15 8.53
N GLU A 34 3.30 -32.43 7.37
CA GLU A 34 2.58 -32.50 6.12
C GLU A 34 1.60 -33.68 6.09
N ASP A 35 0.36 -33.45 6.54
CA ASP A 35 -0.83 -34.02 5.89
C ASP A 35 -2.11 -33.27 6.30
N GLU A 36 -3.05 -33.17 5.37
CA GLU A 36 -4.43 -32.68 5.56
C GLU A 36 -4.61 -31.28 6.20
N LEU A 37 -4.88 -30.29 5.35
CA LEU A 37 -5.93 -29.26 5.49
C LEU A 37 -5.53 -28.05 4.63
N SER A 38 -5.96 -28.06 3.37
CA SER A 38 -5.88 -26.91 2.44
C SER A 38 -6.79 -25.74 2.84
N ALA A 39 -7.25 -25.67 4.09
CA ALA A 39 -7.96 -24.55 4.67
C ALA A 39 -6.97 -23.58 5.32
N LYS A 40 -6.01 -23.04 4.54
CA LYS A 40 -5.31 -21.81 4.94
C LYS A 40 -6.34 -20.70 4.96
N GLU A 41 -6.99 -20.55 6.11
CA GLU A 41 -7.81 -19.42 6.52
C GLU A 41 -7.03 -18.16 6.13
N LYS A 42 -7.45 -17.53 5.03
CA LYS A 42 -6.78 -16.34 4.49
C LYS A 42 -6.85 -15.30 5.59
N ALA A 43 -5.73 -15.05 6.27
CA ALA A 43 -5.62 -14.01 7.29
C ALA A 43 -6.31 -12.75 6.75
N GLN A 44 -7.42 -12.36 7.38
CA GLN A 44 -8.27 -11.28 6.88
C GLN A 44 -7.40 -10.03 6.76
N ARG A 45 -7.11 -9.63 5.51
CA ARG A 45 -6.40 -8.38 5.26
C ARG A 45 -7.30 -7.25 5.73
N PRO A 46 -6.78 -6.26 6.46
CA PRO A 46 -7.57 -5.09 6.83
C PRO A 46 -8.16 -4.47 5.55
N PRO A 47 -9.40 -3.98 5.59
CA PRO A 47 -10.03 -3.39 4.43
C PRO A 47 -9.18 -2.24 3.89
N PRO A 48 -9.06 -2.08 2.57
CA PRO A 48 -8.31 -0.97 1.99
C PRO A 48 -8.90 0.36 2.48
N PRO A 49 -8.05 1.38 2.70
CA PRO A 49 -8.51 2.68 3.15
C PRO A 49 -9.55 3.22 2.17
N ASN A 50 -10.60 3.83 2.73
CA ASN A 50 -11.74 4.32 1.97
C ASN A 50 -11.25 5.32 0.90
N ARG A 51 -11.30 4.93 -0.38
CA ARG A 51 -10.94 5.82 -1.49
C ARG A 51 -11.90 7.00 -1.43
N ARG A 52 -11.37 8.19 -1.12
CA ARG A 52 -12.14 9.44 -1.17
C ARG A 52 -12.77 9.52 -2.56
N LYS A 53 -14.09 9.71 -2.64
CA LYS A 53 -14.77 9.94 -3.92
C LYS A 53 -14.17 11.22 -4.52
N LYS A 54 -13.43 11.10 -5.62
CA LYS A 54 -12.95 12.26 -6.39
C LYS A 54 -14.21 13.02 -6.84
N LYS A 55 -14.23 14.35 -6.66
CA LYS A 55 -15.32 15.18 -7.18
C LYS A 55 -15.19 15.13 -8.69
N GLU A 56 -16.22 14.62 -9.36
CA GLU A 56 -16.30 14.50 -10.81
C GLU A 56 -16.53 15.91 -11.38
N THR A 57 -15.45 16.67 -11.59
CA THR A 57 -15.52 18.05 -12.12
C THR A 57 -14.62 18.27 -13.33
N THR A 58 -13.93 17.23 -13.82
CA THR A 58 -13.02 17.31 -14.97
C THR A 58 -13.50 16.36 -16.07
N LEU A 59 -13.43 16.80 -17.33
CA LEU A 59 -13.78 15.96 -18.50
C LEU A 59 -12.89 14.71 -18.58
N PHE A 60 -11.67 14.81 -18.06
CA PHE A 60 -10.64 13.79 -18.07
C PHE A 60 -10.28 13.36 -16.65
N ASP A 61 -9.77 12.13 -16.52
CA ASP A 61 -9.23 11.63 -15.26
C ASP A 61 -7.78 12.07 -15.11
N GLU A 62 -7.49 12.75 -14.00
CA GLU A 62 -6.14 13.18 -13.62
C GLU A 62 -5.59 12.32 -12.48
N ASP A 63 -4.44 11.69 -12.72
CA ASP A 63 -3.67 10.91 -11.75
C ASP A 63 -2.27 11.51 -11.58
N VAL A 64 -1.92 11.88 -10.34
CA VAL A 64 -0.61 12.45 -10.02
C VAL A 64 0.32 11.35 -9.53
N VAL A 65 1.45 11.16 -10.22
CA VAL A 65 2.49 10.16 -9.90
C VAL A 65 3.85 10.85 -9.90
N ASP A 66 4.58 10.78 -8.79
CA ASP A 66 5.94 11.33 -8.64
C ASP A 66 6.10 12.79 -9.12
N GLY A 67 5.07 13.62 -8.96
CA GLY A 67 5.06 15.03 -9.37
C GLY A 67 4.69 15.28 -10.83
N PHE A 68 4.36 14.23 -11.59
CA PHE A 68 3.81 14.33 -12.94
C PHE A 68 2.29 14.11 -12.92
N ALA A 69 1.58 14.84 -13.77
CA ALA A 69 0.16 14.63 -14.01
C ALA A 69 -0.02 13.69 -15.22
N ILE A 70 -0.76 12.60 -15.02
CA ILE A 70 -1.16 11.65 -16.05
C ILE A 70 -2.63 11.92 -16.34
N LEU A 71 -2.92 12.31 -17.58
CA LEU A 71 -4.27 12.58 -18.07
C LEU A 71 -4.77 11.36 -18.85
N SER A 72 -5.99 10.92 -18.54
CA SER A 72 -6.66 9.83 -19.26
C SER A 72 -7.93 10.33 -19.93
N PHE A 73 -8.06 10.02 -21.22
CA PHE A 73 -9.17 10.40 -22.08
C PHE A 73 -9.99 9.17 -22.47
N LYS A 74 -11.30 9.33 -22.66
CA LYS A 74 -12.19 8.23 -23.06
C LYS A 74 -12.18 8.02 -24.58
N SER A 75 -11.98 9.10 -25.32
CA SER A 75 -11.92 9.12 -26.78
C SER A 75 -10.81 10.04 -27.29
N TYR A 76 -10.44 9.90 -28.57
CA TYR A 76 -9.47 10.79 -29.21
C TYR A 76 -9.98 12.22 -29.33
N GLU A 77 -11.27 12.41 -29.55
CA GLU A 77 -11.91 13.73 -29.60
C GLU A 77 -11.70 14.53 -28.31
N ASP A 78 -11.59 13.86 -27.16
CA ASP A 78 -11.35 14.53 -25.87
C ASP A 78 -9.89 15.04 -25.75
N LEU A 79 -8.96 14.47 -26.52
CA LEU A 79 -7.56 14.90 -26.62
C LEU A 79 -7.39 16.03 -27.64
N GLU A 80 -8.27 16.10 -28.65
CA GLU A 80 -8.26 17.17 -29.62
C GLU A 80 -8.56 18.49 -28.90
N VAL A 81 -7.48 19.20 -28.57
CA VAL A 81 -7.56 20.60 -28.17
C VAL A 81 -8.20 21.28 -29.35
N SER A 82 -9.47 21.65 -29.21
CA SER A 82 -10.15 22.42 -30.23
C SER A 82 -9.24 23.60 -30.49
N ASP A 83 -8.61 23.66 -31.66
CA ASP A 83 -7.82 24.79 -32.08
C ASP A 83 -8.79 25.96 -32.06
N LEU A 84 -8.85 26.64 -30.92
CA LEU A 84 -9.52 27.91 -30.72
C LEU A 84 -8.66 28.87 -31.51
N ASN A 85 -8.92 28.92 -32.81
CA ASN A 85 -8.42 29.92 -33.72
C ASN A 85 -8.50 31.29 -33.03
N SER A 86 -7.33 31.85 -32.72
CA SER A 86 -7.08 33.28 -32.73
C SER A 86 -5.60 33.55 -32.99
#